data_AF-A0A838HR64-F1
#
_entry.id   AF-A0A838HR64-F1
#
_cell.length_a   1.000
_cell.length_b   1.000
_cell.length_c   1.000
_cell.angle_alpha   90.00
_cell.angle_beta   90.00
_cell.angle_gamma   90.00
#
_symmetry.space_group_name_H-M   'P 1'
#
loop_
_entity.id
_entity.type
_entity.pdbx_description
1 polymer ?
#
loop_
_entity_poly.entity_id
_entity_poly.type
_entity_poly.pdbx_seq_one_letter_code
_entity_poly.pdbx_strand_id
1 'polypeptide(L)'
;MVEKLRSGEALIAKEREIHEIAACGVLRDLHDALDALAAEAYGWPWPMEREEILERLVALHGERVEEERRGHVRWLRPDYQIPRFGRESGGTPPELALPQSSDGATHEPAAHQWPGSAVEQIAALHRLVATHPITADEAAAAFPGADTRLVRRHLDTLVLVGEVREGVEGRYEAAAEPA
;
A
#
# COMPACT_ATOMS: atom_id res chain seq x y z
N MET A 1 19.21 -22.94 -20.29
CA MET A 1 18.47 -21.90 -19.55
C MET A 1 18.24 -22.30 -18.09
N VAL A 2 17.51 -23.37 -17.79
CA VAL A 2 17.28 -23.81 -16.38
C VAL A 2 18.58 -24.14 -15.64
N GLU A 3 19.50 -24.87 -16.27
CA GLU A 3 20.82 -25.16 -15.66
C GLU A 3 21.66 -23.90 -15.44
N LYS A 4 21.62 -22.92 -16.36
CA LYS A 4 22.26 -21.60 -16.20
C LYS A 4 21.66 -20.80 -15.04
N LEU A 5 20.34 -20.84 -14.87
CA LEU A 5 19.64 -20.23 -13.74
C LEU A 5 20.03 -20.89 -12.41
N ARG A 6 20.19 -22.22 -12.40
CA ARG A 6 20.64 -22.97 -11.21
C ARG A 6 22.09 -22.70 -10.85
N SER A 7 22.96 -22.49 -11.85
CA SER A 7 24.39 -22.20 -11.65
C SER A 7 24.70 -20.71 -11.46
N GLY A 8 23.71 -19.82 -11.60
CA GLY A 8 23.89 -18.36 -11.49
C GLY A 8 24.63 -17.73 -12.68
N GLU A 9 24.71 -18.43 -13.82
CA GLU A 9 25.38 -17.91 -15.02
C GLU A 9 24.55 -16.82 -15.70
N ALA A 10 25.20 -15.78 -16.21
CA ALA A 10 24.51 -14.67 -16.87
C ALA A 10 23.77 -15.12 -18.14
N LEU A 11 22.49 -14.79 -18.22
CA LEU A 11 21.66 -15.04 -19.39
C LEU A 11 21.94 -13.98 -20.48
N ILE A 12 22.06 -14.42 -21.73
CA ILE A 12 22.13 -13.50 -22.87
C ILE A 12 20.74 -12.86 -23.12
N ALA A 13 20.69 -11.74 -23.85
CA ALA A 13 19.44 -10.99 -24.07
C ALA A 13 18.26 -11.87 -24.54
N LYS A 14 18.50 -12.75 -25.52
CA LYS A 14 17.49 -13.70 -26.03
C LYS A 14 17.05 -14.74 -24.98
N GLU A 15 17.94 -15.18 -24.10
CA GLU A 15 17.60 -16.12 -23.02
C GLU A 15 16.78 -15.42 -21.91
N ARG A 16 17.05 -14.13 -21.65
CA ARG A 16 16.27 -13.33 -20.68
C ARG A 16 14.83 -13.14 -21.14
N GLU A 17 14.64 -12.78 -22.41
CA GLU A 17 13.30 -12.61 -23.00
C GLU A 17 12.47 -13.91 -22.91
N ILE A 18 13.07 -15.04 -23.25
CA ILE A 18 12.39 -16.36 -23.14
C ILE A 18 12.08 -16.68 -21.67
N HIS A 19 13.00 -16.37 -20.75
CA HIS A 19 12.78 -16.56 -19.32
C HIS A 19 11.62 -15.71 -18.79
N GLU A 20 11.51 -14.45 -19.20
CA GLU A 20 10.42 -13.55 -18.80
C GLU A 20 9.07 -14.06 -19.29
N ILE A 21 8.98 -14.46 -20.57
CA ILE A 21 7.76 -15.05 -21.14
C ILE A 21 7.37 -16.34 -20.41
N ALA A 22 8.35 -17.21 -20.13
CA ALA A 22 8.12 -18.44 -19.38
C ALA A 22 7.68 -18.17 -17.94
N ALA A 23 8.27 -17.16 -17.27
CA ALA A 23 7.90 -16.76 -15.92
C ALA A 23 6.46 -16.23 -15.85
N CYS A 24 6.04 -15.41 -16.82
CA CYS A 24 4.66 -14.97 -16.93
C CYS A 24 3.69 -16.16 -17.14
N GLY A 25 4.09 -17.17 -17.92
CA GLY A 25 3.33 -18.41 -18.08
C GLY A 25 3.14 -19.17 -16.77
N VAL A 26 4.23 -19.37 -16.01
CA VAL A 26 4.18 -20.02 -14.69
C VAL A 26 3.29 -19.24 -13.72
N LEU A 27 3.39 -17.91 -13.72
CA LEU A 27 2.57 -17.06 -12.86
C LEU A 27 1.08 -17.24 -13.19
N ARG A 28 0.70 -17.23 -14.47
CA ARG A 28 -0.68 -17.48 -14.90
C ARG A 28 -1.15 -18.86 -14.44
N ASP A 29 -0.38 -19.90 -14.66
CA ASP A 29 -0.77 -21.27 -14.29
C ASP A 29 -0.95 -21.41 -12.76
N LEU A 30 -0.15 -20.70 -11.96
CA LEU A 30 -0.33 -20.63 -10.50
C LEU A 30 -1.60 -19.86 -10.10
N HIS A 31 -1.93 -18.78 -10.81
CA HIS A 31 -3.19 -18.07 -10.60
C HIS A 31 -4.39 -18.96 -10.92
N ASP A 32 -4.37 -19.65 -12.07
CA ASP A 32 -5.46 -20.55 -12.47
C ASP A 32 -5.66 -21.70 -11.45
N ALA A 33 -4.57 -22.23 -10.91
CA ALA A 33 -4.62 -23.26 -9.86
C ALA A 33 -5.17 -22.71 -8.53
N LEU A 34 -4.78 -21.49 -8.15
CA LEU A 34 -5.29 -20.83 -6.95
C LEU A 34 -6.79 -20.54 -7.07
N ASP A 35 -7.24 -20.06 -8.22
CA ASP A 35 -8.66 -19.76 -8.46
C ASP A 35 -9.51 -21.03 -8.43
N ALA A 36 -9.01 -22.13 -9.02
CA ALA A 36 -9.67 -23.44 -8.96
C ALA A 36 -9.79 -23.95 -7.51
N LEU A 37 -8.71 -23.87 -6.72
CA LEU A 37 -8.72 -24.28 -5.31
C LEU A 37 -9.60 -23.38 -4.45
N ALA A 38 -9.66 -22.09 -4.75
CA ALA A 38 -10.56 -21.16 -4.07
C ALA A 38 -12.02 -21.54 -4.36
N ALA A 39 -12.38 -21.78 -5.62
CA ALA A 39 -13.71 -22.24 -6.00
C ALA A 39 -14.08 -23.58 -5.31
N GLU A 40 -13.15 -24.54 -5.29
CA GLU A 40 -13.33 -25.83 -4.59
C GLU A 40 -13.60 -25.64 -3.10
N ALA A 41 -12.88 -24.75 -2.42
CA ALA A 41 -13.07 -24.47 -0.99
C ALA A 41 -14.46 -23.90 -0.67
N TYR A 42 -15.07 -23.18 -1.62
CA TYR A 42 -16.45 -22.70 -1.53
C TYR A 42 -17.49 -23.65 -2.15
N GLY A 43 -17.06 -24.78 -2.73
CA GLY A 43 -17.93 -25.74 -3.42
C GLY A 43 -18.51 -25.21 -4.73
N TRP A 44 -17.83 -24.26 -5.37
CA TRP A 44 -18.27 -23.62 -6.61
C TRP A 44 -17.66 -24.32 -7.85
N PRO A 45 -18.37 -24.33 -8.99
CA PRO A 45 -17.79 -24.80 -10.25
C PRO A 45 -16.66 -23.88 -10.72
N TRP A 46 -15.72 -24.39 -11.53
CA TRP A 46 -14.67 -23.59 -12.15
C TRP A 46 -14.31 -24.18 -13.54
N PRO A 47 -14.06 -23.37 -14.58
CA PRO A 47 -14.14 -21.90 -14.63
C PRO A 47 -15.58 -21.36 -14.64
N MET A 48 -15.76 -20.11 -14.23
CA MET A 48 -17.04 -19.38 -14.24
C MET A 48 -16.86 -18.01 -14.88
N GLU A 49 -17.96 -17.44 -15.37
CA GLU A 49 -18.00 -16.04 -15.82
C GLU A 49 -17.92 -15.07 -14.64
N ARG A 50 -17.38 -13.87 -14.88
CA ARG A 50 -17.17 -12.85 -13.83
C ARG A 50 -18.48 -12.49 -13.13
N GLU A 51 -19.55 -12.33 -13.88
CA GLU A 51 -20.87 -11.97 -13.39
C GLU A 51 -21.41 -13.06 -12.45
N GLU A 52 -21.23 -14.34 -12.79
CA GLU A 52 -21.64 -15.46 -11.93
C GLU A 52 -20.86 -15.47 -10.60
N ILE A 53 -19.56 -15.17 -10.64
CA ILE A 53 -18.73 -15.05 -9.42
C ILE A 53 -19.27 -13.94 -8.52
N LEU A 54 -19.59 -12.78 -9.10
CA LEU A 54 -20.11 -11.64 -8.35
C LEU A 54 -21.47 -11.94 -7.73
N GLU A 55 -22.38 -12.57 -8.47
CA GLU A 55 -23.69 -12.98 -7.96
C GLU A 55 -23.56 -13.93 -6.75
N ARG A 56 -22.71 -14.95 -6.86
CA ARG A 56 -22.45 -15.90 -5.78
C ARG A 56 -21.82 -15.23 -4.55
N LEU A 57 -20.90 -14.29 -4.76
CA LEU A 57 -20.28 -13.53 -3.67
C LEU A 57 -21.29 -12.64 -2.93
N VAL A 58 -22.16 -11.94 -3.66
CA VAL A 58 -23.21 -11.10 -3.06
C VAL A 58 -24.20 -11.95 -2.26
N ALA A 59 -24.61 -13.11 -2.80
CA ALA A 59 -25.46 -14.05 -2.08
C ALA A 59 -24.79 -14.54 -0.77
N LEU A 60 -23.52 -14.98 -0.85
CA LEU A 60 -22.75 -15.41 0.31
C LEU A 60 -22.58 -14.29 1.35
N HIS A 61 -22.35 -13.06 0.90
CA HIS A 61 -22.27 -11.90 1.80
C HIS A 61 -23.58 -11.68 2.56
N GLY A 62 -24.73 -11.75 1.88
CA GLY A 62 -26.04 -11.63 2.53
C GLY A 62 -26.27 -12.70 3.60
N GLU A 63 -25.89 -13.95 3.32
CA GLU A 63 -25.94 -15.04 4.31
C GLU A 63 -25.05 -14.73 5.53
N ARG A 64 -23.82 -14.24 5.30
CA ARG A 64 -22.88 -13.92 6.38
C ARG A 64 -23.35 -12.75 7.23
N VAL A 65 -23.91 -11.71 6.63
CA VAL A 65 -24.50 -10.58 7.37
C VAL A 65 -25.62 -11.05 8.30
N GLU A 66 -26.49 -11.96 7.83
CA GLU A 66 -27.56 -12.52 8.67
C GLU A 66 -27.03 -13.49 9.75
N GLU A 67 -25.94 -14.21 9.49
CA GLU A 67 -25.25 -15.00 10.52
C GLU A 67 -24.64 -14.11 11.62
N GLU A 68 -23.95 -13.04 11.21
CA GLU A 68 -23.34 -12.07 12.12
C GLU A 68 -24.38 -11.33 12.94
N ARG A 69 -25.52 -10.97 12.34
CA ARG A 69 -26.67 -10.40 13.05
C ARG A 69 -27.20 -11.33 14.14
N ARG A 70 -27.10 -12.64 13.93
CA ARG A 70 -27.43 -13.68 14.94
C ARG A 70 -26.28 -13.95 15.92
N GLY A 71 -25.17 -13.22 15.81
CA GLY A 71 -23.98 -13.36 16.65
C GLY A 71 -22.99 -14.44 16.21
N HIS A 72 -23.19 -15.04 15.04
CA HIS A 72 -22.34 -16.09 14.49
C HIS A 72 -21.35 -15.52 13.47
N VAL A 73 -20.07 -15.47 13.85
CA VAL A 73 -18.97 -15.05 12.95
C VAL A 73 -18.17 -16.27 12.52
N ARG A 74 -18.04 -16.49 11.21
CA ARG A 74 -17.24 -17.59 10.63
C ARG A 74 -15.80 -17.16 10.37
N TRP A 75 -14.92 -17.48 11.30
CA TRP A 75 -13.48 -17.22 11.20
C TRP A 75 -12.77 -18.28 10.33
N LEU A 76 -11.96 -17.83 9.37
CA LEU A 76 -11.11 -18.71 8.54
C LEU A 76 -9.94 -19.30 9.35
N ARG A 77 -9.38 -18.51 10.28
CA ARG A 77 -8.35 -18.89 11.24
C ARG A 77 -8.72 -18.39 12.62
N PRO A 78 -9.62 -19.09 13.35
CA PRO A 78 -10.10 -18.65 14.66
C PRO A 78 -8.98 -18.24 15.62
N ASP A 79 -7.93 -19.07 15.73
CA ASP A 79 -6.81 -18.85 16.66
C ASP A 79 -5.98 -17.60 16.36
N TYR A 80 -5.97 -17.15 15.10
CA TYR A 80 -5.26 -15.93 14.69
C TYR A 80 -6.18 -14.70 14.66
N GLN A 81 -7.42 -14.90 14.22
CA GLN A 81 -8.34 -13.81 13.93
C GLN A 81 -9.14 -13.37 15.17
N ILE A 82 -9.59 -14.31 16.02
CA ILE A 82 -10.38 -13.98 17.22
C ILE A 82 -9.57 -13.10 18.18
N PRO A 83 -8.30 -13.40 18.53
CA PRO A 83 -7.55 -12.54 19.45
C PRO A 83 -7.30 -11.12 18.91
N ARG A 84 -7.31 -10.93 17.59
CA ARG A 84 -6.99 -9.65 16.93
C ARG A 84 -8.24 -8.84 16.55
N PHE A 85 -9.34 -9.51 16.22
CA PHE A 85 -10.53 -8.91 15.62
C PHE A 85 -11.84 -9.36 16.27
N GLY A 86 -11.81 -10.41 17.10
CA GLY A 86 -12.97 -10.90 17.82
C GLY A 86 -13.35 -9.95 18.95
N ARG A 87 -14.15 -8.93 18.65
CA ARG A 87 -14.99 -8.33 19.69
C ARG A 87 -16.10 -9.33 20.03
N GLU A 88 -16.37 -9.45 21.32
CA GLU A 88 -17.46 -10.23 21.89
C GLU A 88 -18.73 -9.96 21.06
N SER A 89 -19.27 -11.03 20.45
CA SER A 89 -20.35 -10.98 19.45
C SER A 89 -21.45 -9.97 19.82
N GLY A 90 -21.52 -8.85 19.10
CA GLY A 90 -22.53 -7.80 19.34
C GLY A 90 -22.09 -6.37 19.02
N GLY A 91 -20.81 -6.12 18.75
CA GLY A 91 -20.34 -4.80 18.32
C GLY A 91 -20.65 -4.55 16.84
N THR A 92 -21.35 -3.45 16.56
CA THR A 92 -21.52 -2.84 15.23
C THR A 92 -20.27 -3.05 14.37
N PRO A 93 -20.40 -3.46 13.08
CA PRO A 93 -19.25 -3.55 12.20
C PRO A 93 -18.49 -2.24 12.26
N PRO A 94 -17.16 -2.23 12.47
CA PRO A 94 -16.42 -1.02 12.19
C PRO A 94 -16.70 -0.74 10.71
N GLU A 95 -17.31 0.41 10.44
CA GLU A 95 -17.27 1.01 9.12
C GLU A 95 -15.84 0.82 8.62
N LEU A 96 -15.68 0.15 7.47
CA LEU A 96 -14.40 -0.01 6.82
C LEU A 96 -13.92 1.40 6.48
N ALA A 97 -13.28 2.05 7.45
CA ALA A 97 -12.39 3.16 7.26
C ALA A 97 -11.14 2.57 6.60
N LEU A 98 -11.32 2.12 5.35
CA LEU A 98 -10.32 2.31 4.35
C LEU A 98 -9.87 3.77 4.53
N PRO A 99 -8.57 4.08 4.58
CA PRO A 99 -8.15 5.43 4.31
C PRO A 99 -8.67 5.72 2.89
N GLN A 100 -9.88 6.29 2.82
CA GLN A 100 -10.26 7.17 1.74
C GLN A 100 -9.08 8.12 1.71
N SER A 101 -8.31 8.11 0.62
CA SER A 101 -7.33 9.14 0.36
C SER A 101 -8.07 10.44 0.63
N SER A 102 -7.81 11.03 1.80
CA SER A 102 -8.48 12.22 2.24
C SER A 102 -7.79 13.34 1.47
N ASP A 103 -8.11 13.41 0.18
CA ASP A 103 -7.95 14.63 -0.57
C ASP A 103 -8.75 15.69 0.19
N GLY A 104 -8.02 16.67 0.69
CA GLY A 104 -8.59 17.87 1.29
C GLY A 104 -8.96 17.76 2.76
N ALA A 105 -8.10 17.20 3.61
CA ALA A 105 -8.06 17.69 4.99
C ALA A 105 -7.34 19.05 5.00
N THR A 106 -8.08 20.13 4.74
CA THR A 106 -7.67 21.49 5.10
C THR A 106 -7.52 21.55 6.62
N HIS A 107 -6.33 21.27 7.11
CA HIS A 107 -5.91 21.71 8.44
C HIS A 107 -5.30 23.10 8.28
N GLU A 108 -6.02 24.12 8.70
CA GLU A 108 -5.42 25.40 9.04
C GLU A 108 -4.31 25.19 10.09
N PRO A 109 -3.23 25.98 10.03
CA PRO A 109 -1.93 25.58 10.52
C PRO A 109 -1.84 25.75 12.04
N ALA A 110 -2.05 24.65 12.78
CA ALA A 110 -1.52 24.55 14.12
C ALA A 110 0.00 24.36 14.01
N ALA A 111 0.78 25.26 14.61
CA ALA A 111 2.24 25.25 14.62
C ALA A 111 2.78 23.82 14.86
N HIS A 112 3.42 23.27 13.82
CA HIS A 112 3.82 21.88 13.79
C HIS A 112 4.96 21.65 14.79
N GLN A 113 4.66 20.99 15.91
CA GLN A 113 5.71 20.52 16.82
C GLN A 113 6.66 19.61 16.04
N TRP A 114 7.97 19.79 16.21
CA TRP A 114 8.97 18.97 15.55
C TRP A 114 8.84 17.50 16.01
N PRO A 115 8.56 16.53 15.10
CA PRO A 115 8.34 15.15 15.51
C PRO A 115 9.60 14.50 16.08
N GLY A 116 9.41 13.54 17.00
CA GLY A 116 10.53 12.84 17.66
C GLY A 116 11.14 11.72 16.82
N SER A 117 10.39 11.14 15.87
CA SER A 117 10.87 10.05 15.02
C SER A 117 11.34 10.53 13.64
N ALA A 118 12.35 9.87 13.07
CA ALA A 118 12.89 10.22 11.76
C ALA A 118 11.85 10.06 10.63
N VAL A 119 10.98 9.05 10.72
CA VAL A 119 9.94 8.79 9.71
C VAL A 119 8.88 9.89 9.72
N GLU A 120 8.43 10.32 10.90
CA GLU A 120 7.46 11.43 11.02
C GLU A 120 8.06 12.77 10.59
N GLN A 121 9.36 13.00 10.85
CA GLN A 121 10.07 14.18 10.37
C GLN A 121 10.09 14.23 8.83
N ILE A 122 10.44 13.11 8.18
CA ILE A 122 10.46 13.02 6.71
C ILE A 122 9.06 13.23 6.13
N ALA A 123 8.04 12.59 6.71
CA ALA A 123 6.65 12.76 6.26
C ALA A 123 6.13 14.20 6.45
N ALA A 124 6.52 14.88 7.54
CA ALA A 124 6.17 16.27 7.78
C ALA A 124 6.84 17.23 6.77
N LEU A 125 8.11 17.00 6.46
CA LEU A 125 8.84 17.76 5.44
C LEU A 125 8.25 17.54 4.04
N HIS A 126 7.91 16.28 3.69
CA HIS A 126 7.28 15.96 2.42
C HIS A 126 5.95 16.70 2.23
N ARG A 127 5.09 16.71 3.25
CA ARG A 127 3.83 17.48 3.22
C ARG A 127 4.05 18.98 3.07
N LEU A 128 5.09 19.52 3.71
CA LEU A 128 5.40 20.95 3.62
C LEU A 128 5.84 21.32 2.20
N VAL A 129 6.76 20.55 1.61
CA VAL A 129 7.24 20.74 0.22
C VAL A 129 6.11 20.55 -0.81
N ALA A 130 5.12 19.70 -0.52
CA ALA A 130 3.96 19.50 -1.38
C ALA A 130 3.02 20.72 -1.49
N THR A 131 3.06 21.65 -0.51
CA THR A 131 2.20 22.84 -0.55
C THR A 131 2.79 24.00 -1.34
N HIS A 132 4.10 24.17 -1.30
CA HIS A 132 4.82 25.21 -2.03
C HIS A 132 6.33 24.90 -2.08
N PRO A 133 7.06 25.41 -3.09
CA PRO A 133 8.52 25.36 -3.10
C PRO A 133 9.10 26.08 -1.89
N ILE A 134 9.94 25.40 -1.11
CA ILE A 134 10.47 25.91 0.16
C ILE A 134 11.98 25.65 0.27
N THR A 135 12.72 26.59 0.88
CA THR A 135 14.14 26.39 1.18
C THR A 135 14.34 25.60 2.48
N ALA A 136 15.52 25.00 2.68
CA ALA A 136 15.82 24.26 3.91
C ALA A 136 15.70 25.13 5.19
N ASP A 137 16.03 26.42 5.08
CA ASP A 137 15.97 27.36 6.21
C ASP A 137 14.52 27.76 6.55
N GLU A 138 13.69 27.97 5.53
CA GLU A 138 12.24 28.20 5.69
C GLU A 138 11.54 26.95 6.23
N ALA A 139 11.93 25.77 5.76
CA ALA A 139 11.42 24.50 6.28
C ALA A 139 11.78 24.31 7.76
N ALA A 140 13.01 24.64 8.18
CA ALA A 140 13.39 24.60 9.58
C ALA A 140 12.62 25.64 10.42
N ALA A 141 12.35 26.83 9.88
CA ALA A 141 11.57 27.87 10.55
C ALA A 141 10.09 27.49 10.75
N ALA A 142 9.54 26.62 9.90
CA ALA A 142 8.17 26.12 10.01
C ALA A 142 7.96 25.15 11.19
N PHE A 143 9.05 24.60 11.75
CA PHE A 143 8.99 23.65 12.87
C PHE A 143 9.83 24.14 14.07
N PRO A 144 9.21 24.65 15.15
CA PRO A 144 9.94 25.00 16.37
C PRO A 144 10.67 23.79 16.95
N GLY A 145 12.01 23.87 17.03
CA GLY A 145 12.90 22.82 17.56
C GLY A 145 13.61 21.97 16.51
N ALA A 146 13.40 22.23 15.22
CA ALA A 146 14.11 21.54 14.15
C ALA A 146 15.56 22.05 13.99
N ASP A 147 16.51 21.13 13.80
CA ASP A 147 17.88 21.46 13.41
C ASP A 147 17.95 21.59 11.87
N THR A 148 18.38 22.75 11.37
CA THR A 148 18.51 23.03 9.94
C THR A 148 19.38 22.01 9.20
N ARG A 149 20.41 21.45 9.85
CA ARG A 149 21.26 20.39 9.25
C ARG A 149 20.50 19.08 9.12
N LEU A 150 19.67 18.75 10.10
CA LEU A 150 18.84 17.55 10.08
C LEU A 150 17.74 17.66 9.03
N VAL A 151 17.09 18.83 8.93
CA VAL A 151 16.10 19.15 7.91
C VAL A 151 16.69 19.01 6.52
N ARG A 152 17.86 19.61 6.27
CA ARG A 152 18.57 19.50 4.99
C ARG A 152 18.87 18.06 4.63
N ARG A 153 19.41 17.27 5.58
CA ARG A 153 19.70 15.84 5.36
C ARG A 153 18.45 15.05 4.96
N HIS A 154 17.32 15.32 5.58
CA HIS A 154 16.05 14.66 5.26
C HIS A 154 15.50 15.09 3.90
N LEU A 155 15.62 16.37 3.54
CA LEU A 155 15.27 16.87 2.21
C LEU A 155 16.17 16.26 1.13
N ASP A 156 17.47 16.16 1.37
CA ASP A 156 18.40 15.49 0.44
C ASP A 156 18.07 14.00 0.28
N THR A 157 17.59 13.36 1.35
CA THR A 157 17.09 11.98 1.29
C THR A 157 15.82 11.89 0.43
N LEU A 158 14.89 12.84 0.55
CA LEU A 158 13.70 12.90 -0.29
C LEU A 158 14.03 13.16 -1.77
N VAL A 159 15.07 13.96 -2.05
CA VAL A 159 15.60 14.15 -3.41
C VAL A 159 16.23 12.87 -3.95
N LEU A 160 16.99 12.13 -3.13
CA LEU A 160 17.59 10.86 -3.52
C LEU A 160 16.53 9.79 -3.87
N VAL A 161 15.44 9.74 -3.11
CA VAL A 161 14.32 8.81 -3.34
C VAL A 161 13.45 9.24 -4.52
N GLY A 162 13.54 10.51 -4.94
CA GLY A 162 12.84 11.04 -6.11
C GLY A 162 11.45 11.62 -5.82
N GLU A 163 11.07 11.72 -4.54
CA GLU A 163 9.79 12.30 -4.09
C GLU A 163 9.80 13.84 -4.19
N VAL A 164 10.99 14.44 -4.11
CA VAL A 164 11.21 15.89 -4.14
C VAL A 164 12.31 16.22 -5.15
N ARG A 165 12.26 17.38 -5.79
CA ARG A 165 13.30 17.90 -6.67
C ARG A 165 13.91 19.16 -6.07
N GLU A 166 15.21 19.33 -6.29
CA GLU A 166 15.88 20.61 -6.03
C GLU A 166 15.73 21.49 -7.27
N GLY A 167 14.94 22.56 -7.14
CA GLY A 167 14.73 23.58 -8.15
C GLY A 167 15.86 24.61 -8.18
N VAL A 168 15.71 25.59 -9.08
CA VAL A 168 16.68 26.68 -9.24
C VAL A 168 16.69 27.53 -7.96
N GLU A 169 17.88 27.84 -7.44
CA GLU A 169 18.13 28.57 -6.17
C GLU A 169 18.04 27.76 -4.86
N GLY A 170 18.15 26.42 -4.90
CA GLY A 170 18.20 25.58 -3.68
C GLY A 170 16.85 25.48 -2.96
N ARG A 171 15.77 25.67 -3.71
CA ARG A 171 14.39 25.43 -3.28
C ARG A 171 14.01 23.99 -3.55
N TYR A 172 13.38 23.34 -2.60
CA TYR A 172 12.85 21.99 -2.74
C TYR A 172 11.40 22.08 -3.18
N GLU A 173 11.03 21.37 -4.24
CA GLU A 173 9.67 21.31 -4.80
C GLU A 173 9.23 19.85 -4.95
N ALA A 174 7.92 19.57 -4.84
CA ALA A 174 7.42 18.21 -5.02
C ALA A 174 7.71 17.71 -6.43
N ALA A 175 8.13 16.46 -6.57
CA ALA A 175 8.33 15.85 -7.88
C ALA A 175 6.98 15.69 -8.57
N ALA A 176 6.62 16.63 -9.44
CA ALA A 176 5.43 16.50 -10.27
C ALA A 176 5.54 15.23 -11.15
N GLU A 177 4.55 14.36 -11.06
CA GLU A 177 4.35 13.25 -12.01
C GLU A 177 4.36 13.80 -13.43
N PRO A 178 5.26 13.35 -14.32
CA PRO A 178 5.09 13.63 -15.74
C PRO A 178 3.86 12.85 -16.23
N ALA A 179 2.85 13.59 -16.70
CA ALA A 179 1.69 13.05 -17.41
C ALA A 179 2.08 12.30 -18.70
#